data_AF-A0A2T7KGM0-F1
#
_entry.id   AF-A0A2T7KGM0-F1
#
_cell.length_a   1.000
_cell.length_b   1.000
_cell.length_c   1.000
_cell.angle_alpha   90.00
_cell.angle_beta   90.00
_cell.angle_gamma   90.00
#
_symmetry.space_group_name_H-M   'P 1'
#
loop_
_entity.id
_entity.type
_entity.pdbx_description
1 polymer ?
#
loop_
_entity_poly.entity_id
_entity_poly.type
_entity_poly.pdbx_seq_one_letter_code
_entity_poly.pdbx_strand_id
1 'polypeptide(L)'
;MEKELYYRVETQVLLGHGATGTATGAAAEQAVAAFSDPDAPFWAFGDEAGARCNLAVVRLHDDELDGAVDALRPVLDLPPAQRNRGIVVSAQRVHRALGHSPARTSHLARELREEITQYAPAAPPATALPR
;
A
#
# COMPACT_ATOMS: atom_id res chain seq x y z
N MET A 1 2.96 -6.25 19.38
CA MET A 1 3.34 -7.39 18.52
C MET A 1 3.01 -7.10 17.04
N GLU A 2 1.94 -6.35 16.81
CA GLU A 2 1.37 -5.89 15.54
C GLU A 2 2.37 -5.04 14.73
N LYS A 3 3.04 -4.09 15.39
CA LYS A 3 4.07 -3.24 14.76
C LYS A 3 5.30 -4.02 14.33
N GLU A 4 5.73 -5.00 15.13
CA GLU A 4 6.85 -5.87 14.77
C GLU A 4 6.53 -6.67 13.50
N LEU A 5 5.34 -7.27 13.44
CA LEU A 5 4.85 -7.99 12.27
C LEU A 5 4.81 -7.07 11.02
N TYR A 6 4.28 -5.87 11.17
CA TYR A 6 4.27 -4.86 10.11
C TYR A 6 5.67 -4.52 9.59
N TYR A 7 6.61 -4.20 10.49
CA TYR A 7 7.96 -3.83 10.07
C TYR A 7 8.73 -5.00 9.48
N ARG A 8 8.45 -6.24 9.93
CA ARG A 8 9.01 -7.44 9.32
C ARG A 8 8.56 -7.59 7.86
N VAL A 9 7.27 -7.46 7.59
CA VAL A 9 6.72 -7.52 6.22
C VAL A 9 7.23 -6.35 5.38
N GLU A 10 7.22 -5.13 5.93
CA GLU A 10 7.74 -3.94 5.22
C GLU A 10 9.22 -4.12 4.84
N THR A 11 10.03 -4.69 5.74
CA THR A 11 11.44 -4.99 5.46
C THR A 11 11.59 -5.98 4.31
N GLN A 12 10.80 -7.05 4.28
CA GLN A 12 10.82 -8.01 3.17
C GLN A 12 10.43 -7.37 1.83
N VAL A 13 9.36 -6.57 1.84
CA VAL A 13 8.90 -5.79 0.67
C VAL A 13 10.00 -4.84 0.17
N LEU A 14 10.68 -4.13 1.07
CA LEU A 14 11.72 -3.16 0.71
C LEU A 14 13.00 -3.82 0.18
N LEU A 15 13.36 -4.99 0.70
CA LEU A 15 14.56 -5.71 0.27
C LEU A 15 14.33 -6.47 -1.05
N GLY A 16 13.08 -6.67 -1.47
CA GLY A 16 12.71 -7.50 -2.62
C GLY A 16 13.06 -8.99 -2.46
N HIS A 17 13.71 -9.37 -1.36
CA HIS A 17 14.08 -10.73 -1.00
C HIS A 17 13.07 -11.25 0.03
N GLY A 18 12.39 -12.36 -0.28
CA GLY A 18 11.42 -12.98 0.63
C GLY A 18 10.04 -12.33 0.66
N ALA A 19 9.75 -11.40 -0.26
CA ALA A 19 8.40 -10.87 -0.49
C ALA A 19 7.49 -11.85 -1.26
N THR A 20 8.00 -13.03 -1.63
CA THR A 20 7.28 -14.12 -2.27
C THR A 20 6.97 -15.24 -1.28
N GLY A 21 5.88 -15.95 -1.52
CA GLY A 21 5.56 -17.21 -0.86
C GLY A 21 4.61 -17.11 0.33
N THR A 22 4.04 -18.27 0.67
CA THR A 22 2.89 -18.42 1.58
C THR A 22 3.11 -17.84 2.98
N ALA A 23 4.32 -17.97 3.54
CA ALA A 23 4.62 -17.45 4.87
C ALA A 23 4.60 -15.91 4.92
N THR A 24 5.11 -15.25 3.87
CA THR A 24 5.11 -13.79 3.78
C THR A 24 3.71 -13.26 3.46
N GLY A 25 2.97 -13.95 2.58
CA GLY A 25 1.54 -13.67 2.34
C GLY A 25 0.72 -13.71 3.62
N ALA A 26 0.80 -14.80 4.38
CA ALA A 26 0.08 -14.94 5.65
C ALA A 26 0.49 -13.88 6.68
N ALA A 27 1.78 -13.53 6.76
CA ALA A 27 2.25 -12.47 7.64
C ALA A 27 1.72 -11.09 7.23
N ALA A 28 1.64 -10.81 5.93
CA ALA A 28 1.08 -9.56 5.41
C ALA A 28 -0.43 -9.45 5.68
N GLU A 29 -1.18 -10.55 5.49
CA GLU A 29 -2.62 -10.61 5.83
C GLU A 29 -2.87 -10.40 7.32
N GLN A 30 -2.06 -11.05 8.18
CA GLN A 30 -2.13 -10.84 9.62
C GLN A 30 -1.81 -9.38 10.01
N ALA A 31 -0.85 -8.73 9.34
CA ALA A 31 -0.55 -7.32 9.58
C ALA A 31 -1.73 -6.41 9.20
N VAL A 32 -2.40 -6.69 8.07
CA VAL A 32 -3.61 -5.96 7.68
C VAL A 32 -4.73 -6.17 8.70
N ALA A 33 -4.99 -7.41 9.11
CA ALA A 33 -6.01 -7.73 10.10
C ALA A 33 -5.76 -7.01 11.43
N ALA A 34 -4.51 -6.95 11.87
CA ALA A 34 -4.13 -6.27 13.11
C ALA A 34 -4.41 -4.76 13.12
N PHE A 35 -4.45 -4.11 11.94
CA PHE A 35 -4.73 -2.68 11.81
C PHE A 35 -6.08 -2.37 11.16
N SER A 36 -6.97 -3.36 10.98
CA SER A 36 -8.27 -3.14 10.33
C SER A 36 -9.40 -2.75 11.28
N ASP A 37 -9.15 -2.75 12.59
CA ASP A 37 -10.13 -2.34 13.61
C ASP A 37 -9.93 -0.85 13.97
N PRO A 38 -10.81 0.07 13.50
CA PRO A 38 -10.69 1.49 13.80
C PRO A 38 -11.01 1.85 15.26
N ASP A 39 -11.64 0.94 16.01
CA ASP A 39 -11.95 1.14 17.43
C ASP A 39 -10.79 0.68 18.35
N ALA A 40 -9.78 0.01 17.79
CA ALA A 40 -8.62 -0.42 18.55
C ALA A 40 -7.80 0.78 19.06
N PRO A 41 -7.34 0.79 20.33
CA PRO A 41 -6.70 1.96 20.94
C PRO A 41 -5.34 2.33 20.32
N PHE A 42 -4.75 1.42 19.56
CA PHE A 42 -3.48 1.61 18.84
C PHE A 42 -3.68 1.83 17.34
N TRP A 43 -4.93 1.87 16.86
CA TRP A 43 -5.23 2.03 15.45
C TRP A 43 -4.81 3.40 14.94
N ALA A 44 -4.22 3.39 13.75
CA ALA A 44 -4.02 4.57 12.95
C ALA A 44 -4.20 4.21 11.48
N PHE A 45 -5.01 4.99 10.76
CA PHE A 45 -5.24 4.82 9.33
C PHE A 45 -3.96 4.68 8.50
N GLY A 46 -2.86 5.30 8.94
CA GLY A 46 -1.56 5.22 8.27
C GLY A 46 -0.90 3.85 8.35
N ASP A 47 -1.05 3.15 9.48
CA ASP A 47 -0.50 1.81 9.67
C ASP A 47 -1.27 0.78 8.86
N GLU A 48 -2.59 0.90 8.87
CA GLU A 48 -3.49 0.10 8.06
C GLU A 48 -3.21 0.28 6.56
N ALA A 49 -3.07 1.54 6.11
CA ALA A 49 -2.73 1.85 4.73
C ALA A 49 -1.35 1.32 4.32
N GLY A 50 -0.36 1.43 5.22
CA GLY A 50 0.97 0.85 5.00
C GLY A 50 0.92 -0.68 4.88
N ALA A 51 0.21 -1.36 5.79
CA ALA A 51 0.07 -2.81 5.79
C ALA A 51 -0.60 -3.31 4.50
N ARG A 52 -1.64 -2.60 4.03
CA ARG A 52 -2.31 -2.89 2.75
C ARG A 52 -1.42 -2.71 1.54
N CYS A 53 -0.61 -1.65 1.50
CA CYS A 53 0.39 -1.48 0.44
C CYS A 53 1.40 -2.63 0.42
N ASN A 54 1.84 -3.08 1.60
CA ASN A 54 2.77 -4.21 1.70
C ASN A 54 2.12 -5.51 1.21
N LEU A 55 0.88 -5.81 1.60
CA LEU A 55 0.13 -6.97 1.11
C LEU A 55 -0.04 -6.92 -0.42
N ALA A 56 -0.35 -5.76 -0.99
CA ALA A 56 -0.45 -5.60 -2.44
C ALA A 56 0.88 -5.92 -3.15
N VAL A 57 2.03 -5.49 -2.61
CA VAL A 57 3.34 -5.84 -3.19
C VAL A 57 3.61 -7.35 -3.10
N VAL A 58 3.32 -7.98 -1.95
CA VAL A 58 3.48 -9.44 -1.79
C VAL A 58 2.64 -10.20 -2.80
N ARG A 59 1.36 -9.83 -2.96
CA ARG A 59 0.46 -10.43 -3.96
C ARG A 59 0.96 -10.27 -5.39
N LEU A 60 1.52 -9.10 -5.75
CA LEU A 60 2.12 -8.89 -7.07
C LEU A 60 3.37 -9.74 -7.32
N HIS A 61 4.11 -10.07 -6.27
CA HIS A 61 5.25 -10.97 -6.37
C HIS A 61 4.84 -12.44 -6.54
N ASP A 62 3.64 -12.80 -6.07
CA ASP A 62 3.02 -14.12 -6.24
C ASP A 62 2.08 -14.18 -7.46
N ASP A 63 2.16 -13.19 -8.38
CA ASP A 63 1.34 -13.07 -9.60
C ASP A 63 -0.18 -12.93 -9.39
N GLU A 64 -0.59 -12.49 -8.19
CA GLU A 64 -1.99 -12.31 -7.80
C GLU A 64 -2.46 -10.85 -8.01
N LEU A 65 -2.63 -10.44 -9.28
CA LEU A 65 -3.00 -9.06 -9.63
C LEU A 65 -4.35 -8.62 -9.03
N ASP A 66 -5.39 -9.44 -9.14
CA ASP A 66 -6.72 -9.12 -8.59
C ASP A 66 -6.65 -8.94 -7.07
N GLY A 67 -5.93 -9.83 -6.39
CA GLY A 67 -5.70 -9.71 -4.96
C GLY A 67 -4.92 -8.44 -4.59
N ALA A 68 -3.97 -8.00 -5.41
CA ALA A 68 -3.26 -6.75 -5.17
C ALA A 68 -4.17 -5.52 -5.32
N VAL A 69 -5.11 -5.55 -6.28
CA VAL A 69 -6.14 -4.51 -6.44
C VAL A 69 -7.04 -4.45 -5.20
N ASP A 70 -7.53 -5.60 -4.74
CA ASP A 70 -8.40 -5.68 -3.56
C ASP A 70 -7.70 -5.14 -2.31
N ALA A 71 -6.43 -5.51 -2.11
CA ALA A 71 -5.63 -5.04 -0.98
C ALA A 71 -5.44 -3.52 -1.03
N LEU A 72 -5.25 -2.93 -2.22
CA LEU A 72 -4.95 -1.51 -2.37
C LEU A 72 -6.20 -0.62 -2.36
N ARG A 73 -7.38 -1.16 -2.69
CA ARG A 73 -8.62 -0.39 -2.83
C ARG A 73 -8.92 0.52 -1.62
N PRO A 74 -8.88 0.04 -0.36
CA PRO A 74 -9.12 0.90 0.79
C PRO A 74 -8.11 2.04 0.96
N VAL A 75 -6.90 1.91 0.39
CA VAL A 75 -5.87 2.95 0.40
C VAL A 75 -6.19 4.03 -0.63
N LEU A 76 -6.58 3.66 -1.86
CA LEU A 76 -6.89 4.61 -2.92
C LEU A 76 -8.17 5.41 -2.61
N ASP A 77 -9.09 4.80 -1.87
CA ASP A 77 -10.34 5.42 -1.41
C ASP A 77 -10.14 6.40 -0.24
N LEU A 78 -8.94 6.48 0.36
CA LEU A 78 -8.67 7.44 1.43
C LEU A 78 -8.93 8.88 0.95
N PRO A 79 -9.57 9.75 1.76
CA PRO A 79 -9.77 11.14 1.41
C PRO A 79 -8.41 11.88 1.34
N PRO A 80 -8.26 12.91 0.47
CA PRO A 80 -6.98 13.62 0.31
C PRO A 80 -6.31 14.09 1.60
N ALA A 81 -7.10 14.45 2.63
CA ALA A 81 -6.60 14.85 3.95
C ALA A 81 -5.87 13.73 4.71
N GLN A 82 -6.16 12.47 4.40
CA GLN A 82 -5.51 11.30 5.01
C GLN A 82 -4.36 10.75 4.15
N ARG A 83 -4.17 11.24 2.92
CA ARG A 83 -3.10 10.79 2.00
C ARG A 83 -1.74 11.39 2.35
N ASN A 84 -1.26 11.11 3.55
CA ASN A 84 0.02 11.63 4.00
C ASN A 84 1.18 11.11 3.13
N ARG A 85 2.35 11.76 3.25
CA ARG A 85 3.53 11.43 2.44
C ARG A 85 3.96 9.95 2.56
N GLY A 86 3.84 9.36 3.75
CA GLY A 86 4.19 7.95 3.98
C GLY A 86 3.29 6.99 3.20
N ILE A 87 1.99 7.25 3.20
CA ILE A 87 1.01 6.44 2.46
C ILE A 87 1.23 6.58 0.95
N VAL A 88 1.45 7.81 0.47
CA VAL A 88 1.73 8.06 -0.96
C VAL A 88 3.01 7.33 -1.40
N VAL A 89 4.07 7.39 -0.60
CA VAL A 89 5.31 6.64 -0.88
C VAL A 89 5.05 5.13 -0.90
N SER A 90 4.21 4.62 -0.01
CA SER A 90 3.84 3.20 0.05
C SER A 90 3.05 2.77 -1.18
N ALA A 91 2.07 3.55 -1.62
CA ALA A 91 1.34 3.32 -2.87
C ALA A 91 2.28 3.34 -4.09
N GLN A 92 3.26 4.24 -4.12
CA GLN A 92 4.28 4.28 -5.17
C GLN A 92 5.23 3.05 -5.17
N ARG A 93 5.34 2.31 -4.07
CA ARG A 93 6.02 0.99 -4.08
C ARG A 93 5.18 -0.02 -4.86
N VAL A 94 3.85 -0.03 -4.68
CA VAL A 94 2.93 -0.88 -5.45
C VAL A 94 2.99 -0.53 -6.95
N HIS A 95 3.00 0.76 -7.30
CA HIS A 95 3.18 1.19 -8.69
C HIS A 95 4.48 0.65 -9.31
N ARG A 96 5.58 0.66 -8.55
CA ARG A 96 6.86 0.07 -9.00
C ARG A 96 6.77 -1.46 -9.14
N ALA A 97 6.15 -2.16 -8.19
CA ALA A 97 5.96 -3.61 -8.28
C ALA A 97 5.12 -4.01 -9.51
N LEU A 98 4.04 -3.27 -9.81
CA LEU A 98 3.23 -3.45 -11.02
C LEU A 98 4.06 -3.36 -12.30
N GLY A 99 5.06 -2.46 -12.34
CA GLY A 99 5.97 -2.32 -13.48
C GLY A 99 6.84 -3.55 -13.74
N HIS A 100 7.08 -4.37 -12.72
CA HIS A 100 7.89 -5.59 -12.79
C HIS A 100 7.06 -6.88 -12.85
N SER A 101 5.75 -6.80 -12.62
CA SER A 101 4.84 -7.94 -12.71
C SER A 101 4.77 -8.50 -14.14
N PRO A 102 4.65 -9.83 -14.31
CA PRO A 102 4.28 -10.45 -15.58
C PRO A 102 2.98 -9.87 -16.17
N ALA A 103 2.03 -9.46 -15.33
CA ALA A 103 0.74 -8.89 -15.74
C ALA A 103 0.77 -7.38 -16.07
N ARG A 104 1.95 -6.74 -16.10
CA ARG A 104 2.13 -5.27 -16.25
C ARG A 104 1.46 -4.64 -17.48
N THR A 105 1.21 -5.43 -18.53
CA THR A 105 0.57 -4.96 -19.78
C THR A 105 -0.93 -5.22 -19.82
N SER A 106 -1.49 -5.91 -18.82
CA SER A 106 -2.93 -6.10 -18.69
C SER A 106 -3.65 -4.76 -18.52
N HIS A 107 -4.92 -4.72 -18.90
CA HIS A 107 -5.77 -3.54 -18.71
C HIS A 107 -5.83 -3.13 -17.23
N LEU A 108 -6.11 -4.10 -16.36
CA LEU A 108 -6.23 -3.90 -14.92
C LEU A 108 -4.94 -3.33 -14.30
N ALA A 109 -3.77 -3.85 -14.68
CA ALA A 109 -2.50 -3.32 -14.18
C ALA A 109 -2.24 -1.87 -14.65
N ARG A 110 -2.69 -1.50 -15.86
CA ARG A 110 -2.55 -0.13 -16.38
C ARG A 110 -3.47 0.84 -15.64
N GLU A 111 -4.74 0.48 -15.47
CA GLU A 111 -5.71 1.29 -14.71
C GLU A 111 -5.21 1.53 -13.28
N LEU A 112 -4.76 0.48 -12.59
CA LEU A 112 -4.24 0.61 -11.23
C LEU A 112 -3.02 1.53 -11.17
N ARG A 113 -2.13 1.47 -12.17
CA ARG A 113 -0.97 2.37 -12.24
C ARG A 113 -1.37 3.83 -12.49
N GLU A 114 -2.35 4.07 -13.34
CA GLU A 114 -2.89 5.41 -13.60
C GLU A 114 -3.53 5.99 -12.34
N GLU A 115 -4.31 5.19 -11.62
CA GLU A 115 -4.92 5.59 -10.35
C GLU A 115 -3.87 5.94 -9.28
N ILE A 116 -2.85 5.10 -9.10
CA ILE A 116 -1.73 5.40 -8.18
C ILE A 116 -0.95 6.65 -8.62
N THR A 117 -0.84 6.91 -9.92
CA THR A 117 -0.17 8.12 -10.44
C THR A 117 -0.92 9.39 -10.04
N GLN A 118 -2.25 9.32 -9.97
CA GLN A 118 -3.11 10.43 -9.55
C GLN A 118 -3.24 10.54 -8.01
N TYR A 119 -2.75 9.55 -7.27
CA TYR A 119 -2.85 9.48 -5.82
C TYR A 119 -1.82 10.40 -5.14
N ALA A 120 -2.24 11.63 -4.83
CA ALA A 120 -1.42 12.66 -4.20
C ALA A 120 -2.01 13.15 -2.86
N PRO A 121 -1.19 13.73 -1.95
CA PRO A 121 -1.67 14.41 -0.75
C PRO A 121 -2.61 15.58 -1.09
N ALA A 122 -3.40 16.03 -0.12
CA ALA A 122 -4.06 17.32 -0.22
C ALA A 122 -3.03 18.42 -0.56
N ALA A 123 -3.35 19.26 -1.56
CA ALA A 123 -2.53 20.42 -1.85
C ALA A 123 -2.45 21.31 -0.60
N PRO A 124 -1.25 21.79 -0.22
CA PRO A 124 -1.15 22.77 0.84
C PRO A 124 -2.02 23.99 0.45
N PRO A 125 -2.72 24.63 1.41
CA PRO A 125 -3.48 25.83 1.12
C PRO A 125 -2.55 26.84 0.44
N ALA A 126 -3.03 27.49 -0.62
CA ALA A 126 -2.25 28.50 -1.32
C ALA A 126 -1.83 29.57 -0.30
N THR A 127 -0.56 29.58 0.08
CA THR A 127 -0.01 30.65 0.91
C THR A 127 -0.13 31.92 0.10
N ALA A 128 -1.07 32.80 0.48
CA ALA A 128 -1.14 34.13 -0.10
C ALA A 128 0.19 34.82 0.20
N LEU A 129 1.06 34.92 -0.81
CA LEU A 129 2.28 35.72 -0.72
C LEU A 129 1.85 37.16 -0.42
N PRO A 130 2.35 37.79 0.67
CA PRO A 130 2.13 39.21 0.87
C PRO A 130 2.78 39.98 -0.29
N ARG A 131 2.04 40.94 -0.83
CA ARG A 131 2.49 41.82 -1.94
C ARG A 131 3.55 42.80 -1.47
#